data_AF-A0A0D0GE03-F1
#
_entry.id   AF-A0A0D0GE03-F1
#
_cell.length_a   1.000
_cell.length_b   1.000
_cell.length_c   1.000
_cell.angle_alpha   90.00
_cell.angle_beta   90.00
_cell.angle_gamma   90.00
#
_symmetry.space_group_name_H-M   'P 1'
#
loop_
_entity.id
_entity.type
_entity.pdbx_description
1 polymer ?
#
loop_
_entity_poly.entity_id
_entity_poly.type
_entity_poly.pdbx_seq_one_letter_code
_entity_poly.pdbx_strand_id
1 'polypeptide(L)'
;MASPETVMAALRAALINDNPSLRIYPFPVQVTFTDNSTDAAFQTFGSGSLAPVNDGMYDWTFQFTKGGLCLSNKLRKFNGNSNQKFLVVDGQGMLYGTKVGTSLKGIPANYIFTDKLKAATYETATIYAYRVNFMPTYFNENIAFLKLNLVDLLGLNGLQDIVISNAAPRVTNVIKVKLTTGCAGIDMYDLYSTELAAVGNFVVTEAGKNITITSVAADPNSKSFTITLDATDPDYSVAGPFIVSTAPVSVLTAAGVVGYEGKPLTVA
;
A
#
# COMPACT_ATOMS: atom_id res chain seq x y z
N MET A 1 10.57 -6.29 26.48
CA MET A 1 10.54 -5.88 25.05
C MET A 1 9.78 -6.95 24.29
N ALA A 2 9.02 -6.59 23.25
CA ALA A 2 8.39 -7.58 22.37
C ALA A 2 9.48 -8.40 21.67
N SER A 3 9.23 -9.70 21.45
CA SER A 3 10.18 -10.54 20.72
C SER A 3 10.21 -10.17 19.23
N PRO A 4 11.30 -10.47 18.51
CA PRO A 4 11.38 -10.31 17.05
C PRO A 4 10.17 -10.91 16.31
N GLU A 5 9.70 -12.08 16.74
CA GLU A 5 8.55 -12.78 16.15
C GLU A 5 7.25 -12.00 16.36
N THR A 6 7.06 -11.44 17.56
CA THR A 6 5.89 -10.60 17.87
C THR A 6 5.87 -9.34 17.00
N VAL A 7 7.03 -8.72 16.78
CA VAL A 7 7.13 -7.55 15.91
C VAL A 7 6.88 -7.90 14.45
N MET A 8 7.43 -9.02 13.97
CA MET A 8 7.13 -9.50 12.61
C MET A 8 5.66 -9.82 12.39
N ALA A 9 4.99 -10.43 13.38
CA ALA A 9 3.56 -10.67 13.33
C ALA A 9 2.75 -9.37 13.27
N ALA A 10 3.15 -8.36 14.07
CA ALA A 10 2.52 -7.05 14.05
C ALA A 10 2.71 -6.32 12.71
N LEU A 11 3.91 -6.39 12.12
CA LEU A 11 4.18 -5.82 10.79
C LEU A 11 3.32 -6.52 9.73
N ARG A 12 3.27 -7.85 9.72
CA ARG A 12 2.43 -8.63 8.78
C ARG A 12 0.94 -8.29 8.93
N ALA A 13 0.43 -8.23 10.15
CA ALA A 13 -0.97 -7.85 10.42
C ALA A 13 -1.29 -6.42 9.95
N ALA A 14 -0.35 -5.49 10.10
CA ALA A 14 -0.51 -4.12 9.61
C ALA A 14 -0.51 -4.06 8.08
N LEU A 15 0.29 -4.87 7.38
CA LEU A 15 0.30 -4.91 5.90
C LEU A 15 -1.05 -5.30 5.30
N ILE A 16 -1.72 -6.28 5.91
CA ILE A 16 -2.96 -6.88 5.41
C ILE A 16 -4.22 -6.35 6.11
N ASN A 17 -4.13 -5.25 6.85
CA ASN A 17 -5.25 -4.72 7.62
C ASN A 17 -6.43 -4.38 6.70
N ASP A 18 -7.65 -4.76 7.05
CA ASP A 18 -8.84 -4.43 6.24
C ASP A 18 -9.09 -2.93 6.14
N ASN A 19 -8.67 -2.15 7.14
CA ASN A 19 -8.73 -0.69 7.10
C ASN A 19 -7.44 -0.12 6.49
N PRO A 20 -7.49 0.49 5.29
CA PRO A 20 -6.31 1.06 4.64
C PRO A 20 -5.59 2.12 5.48
N SER A 21 -6.30 2.85 6.34
CA SER A 21 -5.69 3.89 7.19
C SER A 21 -4.81 3.34 8.32
N LEU A 22 -4.94 2.05 8.64
CA LEU A 22 -4.11 1.36 9.63
C LEU A 22 -2.97 0.57 9.00
N ARG A 23 -2.82 0.62 7.66
CA ARG A 23 -1.81 -0.17 6.96
C ARG A 23 -0.42 0.45 7.05
N ILE A 24 0.56 -0.44 7.05
CA ILE A 24 1.95 -0.10 6.73
C ILE A 24 2.17 -0.42 5.25
N TYR A 25 2.98 0.38 4.57
CA TYR A 25 3.31 0.18 3.17
C TYR A 25 4.81 -0.09 3.06
N PRO A 26 5.23 -1.32 2.68
CA PRO A 26 6.63 -1.64 2.53
C PRO A 26 7.11 -1.05 1.21
N PHE A 27 8.21 -0.30 1.25
CA PHE A 27 8.83 0.23 0.05
C PHE A 27 9.97 -0.70 -0.38
N PRO A 28 10.08 -0.99 -1.68
CA PRO A 28 11.04 -1.96 -2.17
C PRO A 28 12.47 -1.50 -1.91
N VAL A 29 13.39 -2.47 -2.02
CA VAL A 29 14.84 -2.24 -1.93
C VAL A 29 15.25 -1.04 -2.79
N GLN A 30 15.89 -0.09 -2.13
CA GLN A 30 16.35 1.16 -2.71
C GLN A 30 17.69 0.90 -3.39
N VAL A 31 17.86 1.46 -4.59
CA VAL A 31 19.07 1.28 -5.40
C VAL A 31 20.10 2.36 -5.06
N THR A 32 19.64 3.54 -4.68
CA THR A 32 20.50 4.68 -4.35
C THR A 32 19.89 5.47 -3.21
N PHE A 33 20.78 5.89 -2.30
CA PHE A 33 20.49 6.80 -1.20
C PHE A 33 21.25 8.10 -1.44
N THR A 34 20.58 9.23 -1.29
CA THR A 34 21.20 10.56 -1.36
C THR A 34 20.74 11.37 -0.17
N ASP A 35 21.71 11.89 0.58
CA ASP A 35 21.46 12.77 1.71
C ASP A 35 21.53 14.24 1.25
N ASN A 36 20.41 14.95 1.32
CA ASN A 36 20.30 16.39 1.03
C ASN A 36 20.00 17.20 2.29
N SER A 37 20.36 16.67 3.46
CA SER A 37 20.15 17.34 4.75
C SER A 37 20.78 18.72 4.78
N THR A 38 20.15 19.64 5.51
CA THR A 38 20.68 20.99 5.68
C THR A 38 21.58 21.05 6.90
N ASP A 39 22.65 21.84 6.83
CA ASP A 39 23.48 22.12 8.00
C ASP A 39 22.73 22.95 9.06
N ALA A 40 23.24 22.89 10.30
CA ALA A 40 22.78 23.76 11.37
C ALA A 40 23.10 25.23 11.06
N ALA A 41 22.12 26.12 11.26
CA ALA A 41 22.31 27.56 11.09
C ALA A 41 22.69 28.22 12.42
N PHE A 42 23.65 29.15 12.38
CA PHE A 42 24.09 29.94 13.53
C PHE A 42 23.92 31.44 13.27
N GLN A 43 23.44 32.17 14.28
CA GLN A 43 23.42 33.63 14.27
C GLN A 43 24.71 34.16 14.88
N THR A 44 25.36 35.10 14.19
CA THR A 44 26.46 35.90 14.76
C THR A 44 25.91 37.16 15.40
N PHE A 45 26.16 37.36 16.69
CA PHE A 45 25.83 38.60 17.39
C PHE A 45 26.87 39.69 17.10
N GLY A 46 26.54 40.95 17.38
CA GLY A 46 27.47 42.08 17.23
C GLY A 46 28.76 41.96 18.04
N SER A 47 28.78 41.11 19.08
CA SER A 47 29.98 40.75 19.86
C SER A 47 30.90 39.74 19.16
N GLY A 48 30.51 39.19 18.00
CA GLY A 48 31.17 38.07 17.34
C GLY A 48 30.82 36.69 17.93
N SER A 49 29.99 36.63 18.97
CA SER A 49 29.52 35.36 19.55
C SER A 49 28.50 34.67 18.62
N LEU A 50 28.51 33.34 18.59
CA LEU A 50 27.58 32.52 17.79
C LEU A 50 26.51 31.89 18.69
N ALA A 51 25.25 31.86 18.24
CA ALA A 51 24.21 31.01 18.82
C ALA A 51 23.52 30.15 17.74
N PRO A 52 23.19 28.89 18.04
CA PRO A 52 22.45 28.04 17.11
C PRO A 52 21.02 28.57 16.93
N VAL A 53 20.58 28.69 15.68
CA VAL A 53 19.24 29.14 15.27
C VAL A 53 18.36 27.96 14.89
N ASN A 54 18.95 26.96 14.22
CA ASN A 54 18.31 25.70 13.92
C ASN A 54 19.37 24.60 13.76
N ASP A 55 18.97 23.34 13.96
CA ASP A 55 19.84 22.16 13.86
C ASP A 55 19.85 21.54 12.44
N GLY A 56 19.32 22.28 11.46
CA GLY A 56 19.02 21.72 10.15
C GLY A 56 17.92 20.64 10.18
N MET A 57 17.67 20.00 9.04
CA MET A 57 16.73 18.89 8.91
C MET A 57 17.34 17.78 8.07
N TYR A 58 16.96 16.55 8.38
CA TYR A 58 17.26 15.43 7.50
C TYR A 58 16.43 15.51 6.22
N ASP A 59 17.04 15.24 5.07
CA ASP A 59 16.34 15.15 3.78
C ASP A 59 16.89 14.02 2.91
N TRP A 60 16.31 12.84 3.09
CA TRP A 60 16.79 11.62 2.46
C TRP A 60 16.02 11.32 1.20
N THR A 61 16.75 11.18 0.08
CA THR A 61 16.20 10.72 -1.20
C THR A 61 16.55 9.27 -1.44
N PHE A 62 15.52 8.48 -1.73
CA PHE A 62 15.62 7.06 -2.01
C PHE A 62 15.18 6.78 -3.44
N GLN A 63 16.07 6.20 -4.25
CA GLN A 63 15.76 5.80 -5.62
C GLN A 63 15.34 4.33 -5.66
N PHE A 64 14.36 4.01 -6.49
CA PHE A 64 13.89 2.65 -6.72
C PHE A 64 13.67 2.38 -8.20
N THR A 65 13.89 1.13 -8.60
CA THR A 65 13.63 0.65 -9.97
C THR A 65 12.51 -0.38 -10.01
N LYS A 66 12.39 -1.21 -8.96
CA LYS A 66 11.33 -2.21 -8.82
C LYS A 66 9.97 -1.55 -8.54
N GLY A 67 8.91 -2.06 -9.17
CA GLY A 67 7.56 -1.48 -9.14
C GLY A 67 7.34 -0.32 -10.12
N GLY A 68 8.41 0.32 -10.58
CA GLY A 68 8.43 1.27 -11.70
C GLY A 68 7.36 2.37 -11.63
N LEU A 69 6.81 2.69 -12.81
CA LEU A 69 5.78 3.74 -12.94
C LEU A 69 4.52 3.46 -12.12
N CYS A 70 4.11 2.19 -11.98
CA CYS A 70 2.92 1.86 -11.22
C CYS A 70 3.11 2.23 -9.74
N LEU A 71 4.21 1.79 -9.13
CA LEU A 71 4.53 2.13 -7.75
C LEU A 71 4.69 3.64 -7.58
N SER A 72 5.42 4.31 -8.48
CA SER A 72 5.57 5.77 -8.44
C SER A 72 4.22 6.50 -8.44
N ASN A 73 3.27 6.09 -9.29
CA ASN A 73 1.93 6.69 -9.33
C ASN A 73 1.13 6.44 -8.05
N LYS A 74 1.30 5.28 -7.38
CA LYS A 74 0.70 5.04 -6.06
C LYS A 74 1.34 5.91 -4.99
N LEU A 75 2.67 5.97 -4.97
CA LEU A 75 3.41 6.73 -3.97
C LEU A 75 3.12 8.23 -4.07
N ARG A 76 2.90 8.77 -5.27
CA ARG A 76 2.50 10.17 -5.45
C ARG A 76 1.16 10.52 -4.80
N LYS A 77 0.28 9.55 -4.49
CA LYS A 77 -0.95 9.80 -3.72
C LYS A 77 -0.68 10.19 -2.26
N PHE A 78 0.52 9.90 -1.77
CA PHE A 78 0.98 10.32 -0.44
C PHE A 78 1.51 11.75 -0.42
N ASN A 79 1.78 12.37 -1.58
CA ASN A 79 2.29 13.73 -1.64
C ASN A 79 1.25 14.72 -1.06
N GLY A 80 1.71 15.61 -0.18
CA GLY A 80 0.86 16.63 0.45
C GLY A 80 0.15 16.16 1.73
N ASN A 81 0.36 14.91 2.17
CA ASN A 81 -0.12 14.45 3.46
C ASN A 81 0.93 14.77 4.56
N SER A 82 0.50 15.46 5.62
CA SER A 82 1.35 16.00 6.68
C SER A 82 1.52 15.09 7.90
N ASN A 83 0.81 13.95 7.98
CA ASN A 83 0.80 13.08 9.18
C ASN A 83 1.48 11.73 8.94
N GLN A 84 2.52 11.73 8.12
CA GLN A 84 3.19 10.50 7.72
C GLN A 84 4.29 10.12 8.69
N LYS A 85 4.46 8.81 8.88
CA LYS A 85 5.50 8.22 9.70
C LYS A 85 6.16 7.11 8.91
N PHE A 86 7.44 6.91 9.12
CA PHE A 86 8.19 5.87 8.43
C PHE A 86 9.06 5.07 9.40
N LEU A 87 9.39 3.86 9.00
CA LEU A 87 10.39 3.01 9.62
C LEU A 87 11.49 2.78 8.59
N VAL A 88 12.72 2.61 9.04
CA VAL A 88 13.86 2.33 8.16
C VAL A 88 14.43 0.97 8.51
N VAL A 89 14.82 0.21 7.49
CA VAL A 89 15.51 -1.07 7.66
C VAL A 89 16.88 -0.95 6.99
N ASP A 90 17.95 -1.29 7.71
CA ASP A 90 19.29 -1.35 7.12
C ASP A 90 19.58 -2.72 6.46
N GLY A 91 20.73 -2.79 5.77
CA GLY A 91 21.20 -4.02 5.13
C GLY A 91 21.62 -5.12 6.10
N GLN A 92 21.49 -4.91 7.42
CA GLN A 92 21.71 -5.92 8.44
C GLN A 92 20.39 -6.39 9.07
N GLY A 93 19.23 -5.83 8.70
CA GLY A 93 17.94 -6.18 9.31
C GLY A 93 17.68 -5.45 10.64
N MET A 94 18.36 -4.34 10.89
CA MET A 94 18.00 -3.42 11.96
C MET A 94 16.81 -2.59 11.52
N LEU A 95 15.69 -2.71 12.24
CA LEU A 95 14.53 -1.85 12.10
C LEU A 95 14.71 -0.63 13.00
N TYR A 96 14.73 0.56 12.42
CA TYR A 96 14.84 1.85 13.08
C TYR A 96 13.50 2.57 13.13
N GLY A 97 13.25 3.20 14.28
CA GLY A 97 12.16 4.11 14.53
C GLY A 97 12.55 5.15 15.58
N THR A 98 11.55 5.85 16.11
CA THR A 98 11.73 6.76 17.23
C THR A 98 11.11 6.19 18.51
N LYS A 99 11.77 6.41 19.64
CA LYS A 99 11.35 6.04 20.98
C LYS A 99 10.28 7.01 21.47
N VAL A 100 9.11 6.47 21.81
CA VAL A 100 8.05 7.22 22.50
C VAL A 100 7.69 6.46 23.77
N GLY A 101 8.17 6.97 24.91
CA GLY A 101 8.12 6.24 26.18
C GLY A 101 8.95 4.96 26.11
N THR A 102 8.30 3.81 26.30
CA THR A 102 8.92 2.47 26.20
C THR A 102 8.70 1.80 24.84
N SER A 103 8.07 2.49 23.90
CA SER A 103 7.66 1.92 22.60
C SER A 103 8.50 2.44 21.45
N LEU A 104 8.76 1.58 20.47
CA LEU A 104 9.26 1.98 19.15
C LEU A 104 8.06 2.41 18.29
N LYS A 105 8.14 3.59 17.69
CA LYS A 105 7.14 4.12 16.74
C LYS A 105 7.82 4.56 15.46
N GLY A 106 7.05 4.73 14.39
CA GLY A 106 7.54 5.35 13.16
C GLY A 106 8.02 6.77 13.40
N ILE A 107 9.11 7.15 12.74
CA ILE A 107 9.70 8.49 12.75
C ILE A 107 8.70 9.45 12.08
N PRO A 108 8.24 10.52 12.75
CA PRO A 108 7.42 11.54 12.12
C PRO A 108 8.20 12.23 10.99
N ALA A 109 7.61 12.22 9.80
CA ALA A 109 8.12 12.97 8.66
C ALA A 109 7.43 14.33 8.58
N ASN A 110 8.17 15.38 8.28
CA ASN A 110 7.62 16.66 7.85
C ASN A 110 6.89 16.48 6.51
N TYR A 111 7.48 15.68 5.61
CA TYR A 111 6.83 15.18 4.41
C TYR A 111 7.46 13.87 3.93
N ILE A 112 6.64 13.02 3.29
CA ILE A 112 7.11 12.02 2.33
C ILE A 112 6.63 12.45 0.95
N PHE A 113 7.57 12.67 0.03
CA PHE A 113 7.26 13.22 -1.28
C PHE A 113 7.85 12.36 -2.39
N THR A 114 7.01 11.86 -3.28
CA THR A 114 7.46 11.14 -4.47
C THR A 114 7.74 12.11 -5.59
N ASP A 115 8.97 12.07 -6.10
CA ASP A 115 9.42 12.94 -7.17
C ASP A 115 8.74 12.60 -8.50
N LYS A 116 8.83 13.55 -9.43
CA LYS A 116 8.48 13.27 -10.82
C LYS A 116 9.46 12.23 -11.38
N LEU A 117 8.92 11.28 -12.14
CA LEU A 117 9.64 10.39 -13.04
C LEU A 117 10.73 11.18 -13.80
N LYS A 118 11.97 10.66 -13.79
CA LYS A 118 13.01 11.09 -14.73
C LYS A 118 13.16 10.01 -15.80
N ALA A 119 12.91 10.38 -17.06
CA ALA A 119 13.02 9.46 -18.18
C ALA A 119 14.46 8.95 -18.34
N ALA A 120 14.61 7.73 -18.85
CA ALA A 120 15.89 7.17 -19.23
C ALA A 120 16.57 8.04 -20.30
N THR A 121 17.90 7.99 -20.31
CA THR A 121 18.75 8.51 -21.39
C THR A 121 19.57 7.33 -21.97
N TYR A 122 20.48 7.60 -22.91
CA TYR A 122 21.41 6.57 -23.38
C TYR A 122 22.38 6.07 -22.30
N GLU A 123 22.56 6.83 -21.22
CA GLU A 123 23.52 6.53 -20.14
C GLU A 123 22.84 6.15 -18.82
N THR A 124 21.55 6.48 -18.65
CA THR A 124 20.82 6.30 -17.39
C THR A 124 19.49 5.60 -17.59
N ALA A 125 19.17 4.66 -16.69
CA ALA A 125 17.84 4.08 -16.63
C ALA A 125 16.80 5.10 -16.14
N THR A 126 15.51 4.80 -16.35
CA THR A 126 14.42 5.58 -15.79
C THR A 126 14.52 5.61 -14.26
N ILE A 127 14.49 6.79 -13.67
CA ILE A 127 14.63 6.99 -12.22
C ILE A 127 13.27 7.31 -11.61
N TYR A 128 12.93 6.55 -10.57
CA TYR A 128 11.85 6.85 -9.64
C TYR A 128 12.46 7.09 -8.28
N ALA A 129 12.00 8.13 -7.58
CA ALA A 129 12.52 8.49 -6.28
C ALA A 129 11.43 9.01 -5.35
N TYR A 130 11.64 8.85 -4.06
CA TYR A 130 10.88 9.56 -3.04
C TYR A 130 11.82 10.13 -1.99
N ARG A 131 11.36 11.18 -1.35
CA ARG A 131 12.07 11.98 -0.36
C ARG A 131 11.37 11.89 0.98
N VAL A 132 12.15 11.82 2.04
CA VAL A 132 11.66 11.86 3.41
C VAL A 132 12.42 12.94 4.15
N ASN A 133 11.69 13.94 4.63
CA ASN A 133 12.25 15.02 5.42
C ASN A 133 11.75 14.91 6.86
N PHE A 134 12.64 15.04 7.84
CA PHE A 134 12.31 14.86 9.26
C PHE A 134 13.31 15.57 10.19
N MET A 135 12.92 15.75 11.44
CA MET A 135 13.75 16.43 12.44
C MET A 135 14.85 15.51 13.00
N PRO A 136 16.06 16.04 13.25
CA PRO A 136 17.18 15.26 13.78
C PRO A 136 16.90 14.67 15.17
N THR A 137 16.12 15.35 16.01
CA THR A 137 15.72 14.87 17.35
C THR A 137 15.10 13.46 17.35
N TYR A 138 14.41 13.05 16.28
CA TYR A 138 13.82 11.71 16.22
C TYR A 138 14.84 10.58 16.01
N PHE A 139 15.97 10.89 15.38
CA PHE A 139 16.96 9.90 14.95
C PHE A 139 18.30 10.01 15.68
N ASN A 140 18.66 11.19 16.19
CA ASN A 140 19.91 11.40 16.92
C ASN A 140 19.72 11.26 18.43
N GLU A 141 18.57 11.71 18.95
CA GLU A 141 18.30 11.71 20.40
C GLU A 141 17.32 10.60 20.80
N ASN A 142 16.25 10.44 20.03
CA ASN A 142 15.15 9.54 20.35
C ASN A 142 15.14 8.27 19.50
N ILE A 143 16.28 7.79 19.02
CA ILE A 143 16.29 6.58 18.18
C ILE A 143 15.90 5.33 19.00
N ALA A 144 15.12 4.45 18.38
CA ALA A 144 14.87 3.10 18.86
C ALA A 144 15.13 2.13 17.73
N PHE A 145 15.74 0.99 18.03
CA PHE A 145 16.02 -0.03 17.04
C PHE A 145 15.78 -1.44 17.57
N LEU A 146 15.48 -2.35 16.65
CA LEU A 146 15.32 -3.78 16.92
C LEU A 146 15.97 -4.59 15.80
N LYS A 147 16.76 -5.59 16.17
CA LYS A 147 17.29 -6.55 15.21
C LYS A 147 16.20 -7.55 14.83
N LEU A 148 15.94 -7.67 13.54
CA LEU A 148 15.06 -8.67 12.95
C LEU A 148 15.83 -9.48 11.90
N ASN A 149 15.21 -10.57 11.43
CA ASN A 149 15.74 -11.31 10.30
C ASN A 149 15.53 -10.49 9.02
N LEU A 150 16.62 -10.21 8.29
CA LEU A 150 16.56 -9.41 7.06
C LEU A 150 15.73 -10.09 5.96
N VAL A 151 15.82 -11.41 5.82
CA VAL A 151 15.05 -12.16 4.81
C VAL A 151 13.55 -12.02 5.07
N ASP A 152 13.14 -12.11 6.34
CA ASP A 152 11.75 -11.90 6.73
C ASP A 152 11.27 -10.46 6.43
N LEU A 153 12.11 -9.46 6.71
CA LEU A 153 11.81 -8.06 6.41
C LEU A 153 11.71 -7.78 4.91
N LEU A 154 12.62 -8.35 4.11
CA LEU A 154 12.58 -8.24 2.65
C LEU A 154 11.43 -9.05 2.03
N GLY A 155 10.91 -10.05 2.74
CA GLY A 155 9.73 -10.81 2.37
C GLY A 155 8.41 -10.09 2.64
N LEU A 156 8.44 -8.92 3.30
CA LEU A 156 7.25 -8.10 3.51
C LEU A 156 6.81 -7.45 2.19
N ASN A 157 5.75 -7.98 1.60
CA ASN A 157 5.13 -7.44 0.41
C ASN A 157 3.82 -6.72 0.77
N GLY A 158 3.60 -5.57 0.14
CA GLY A 158 2.34 -4.85 0.25
C GLY A 158 1.24 -5.51 -0.59
N LEU A 159 0.01 -5.05 -0.40
CA LEU A 159 -1.13 -5.51 -1.19
C LEU A 159 -1.08 -4.97 -2.62
N GLN A 160 -1.50 -5.79 -3.58
CA GLN A 160 -1.70 -5.40 -4.96
C GLN A 160 -3.19 -5.20 -5.25
N ASP A 161 -3.52 -4.07 -5.88
CA ASP A 161 -4.89 -3.80 -6.33
C ASP A 161 -5.37 -4.86 -7.35
N ILE A 162 -6.58 -5.36 -7.19
CA ILE A 162 -7.38 -6.04 -8.20
C ILE A 162 -8.28 -4.99 -8.84
N VAL A 163 -8.18 -4.86 -10.16
CA VAL A 163 -9.07 -4.07 -11.00
C VAL A 163 -10.16 -4.98 -11.53
N ILE A 164 -11.40 -4.65 -11.16
CA ILE A 164 -12.62 -5.32 -11.64
C ILE A 164 -13.12 -4.55 -12.86
N SER A 165 -13.48 -5.27 -13.92
CA SER A 165 -14.04 -4.72 -15.16
C SER A 165 -15.21 -5.58 -15.65
N ASN A 166 -16.12 -5.01 -16.43
CA ASN A 166 -17.21 -5.79 -17.03
C ASN A 166 -16.65 -6.75 -18.09
N ALA A 167 -16.98 -8.03 -17.97
CA ALA A 167 -16.68 -9.04 -19.00
C ALA A 167 -17.81 -9.15 -20.03
N ALA A 168 -19.03 -8.81 -19.65
CA ALA A 168 -20.19 -8.71 -20.52
C ALA A 168 -21.22 -7.72 -19.94
N PRO A 169 -22.18 -7.20 -20.73
CA PRO A 169 -23.31 -6.45 -20.20
C PRO A 169 -24.08 -7.26 -19.15
N ARG A 170 -24.57 -6.59 -18.09
CA ARG A 170 -25.44 -7.22 -17.09
C ARG A 170 -26.70 -7.75 -17.77
N VAL A 171 -27.13 -8.94 -17.36
CA VAL A 171 -28.41 -9.52 -17.77
C VAL A 171 -29.20 -9.84 -16.51
N THR A 172 -30.22 -9.03 -16.22
CA THR A 172 -31.08 -9.22 -15.04
C THR A 172 -30.25 -9.21 -13.74
N ASN A 173 -30.31 -10.26 -12.93
CA ASN A 173 -29.57 -10.45 -11.69
C ASN A 173 -28.15 -11.06 -11.92
N VAL A 174 -27.68 -11.16 -13.16
CA VAL A 174 -26.38 -11.76 -13.50
C VAL A 174 -25.39 -10.70 -13.95
N ILE A 175 -24.27 -10.62 -13.23
CA ILE A 175 -23.14 -9.73 -13.53
C ILE A 175 -21.93 -10.58 -13.93
N LYS A 176 -21.28 -10.27 -15.06
CA LYS A 176 -20.03 -10.93 -15.47
C LYS A 176 -18.86 -9.97 -15.33
N VAL A 177 -17.86 -10.35 -14.52
CA VAL A 177 -16.69 -9.52 -14.23
C VAL A 177 -15.39 -10.20 -14.57
N LYS A 178 -14.42 -9.42 -15.07
CA LYS A 178 -13.02 -9.82 -15.24
C LYS A 178 -12.17 -9.11 -14.21
N LEU A 179 -11.28 -9.86 -13.56
CA LEU A 179 -10.38 -9.37 -12.51
C LEU A 179 -8.94 -9.41 -13.02
N THR A 180 -8.23 -8.29 -12.90
CA THR A 180 -6.81 -8.20 -13.27
C THR A 180 -6.01 -7.46 -12.20
N THR A 181 -4.70 -7.72 -12.10
CA THR A 181 -3.84 -6.93 -11.22
C THR A 181 -3.65 -5.51 -11.75
N GLY A 182 -3.71 -4.52 -10.87
CA GLY A 182 -3.73 -3.11 -11.27
C GLY A 182 -2.43 -2.54 -11.83
N CYS A 183 -1.30 -3.26 -11.69
CA CYS A 183 -0.02 -2.82 -12.26
C CYS A 183 0.37 -3.59 -13.52
N ALA A 184 0.33 -4.93 -13.46
CA ALA A 184 0.84 -5.78 -14.54
C ALA A 184 -0.28 -6.32 -15.44
N GLY A 185 -1.56 -6.09 -15.10
CA GLY A 185 -2.70 -6.61 -15.87
C GLY A 185 -2.79 -8.14 -15.86
N ILE A 186 -2.11 -8.80 -14.91
CA ILE A 186 -2.16 -10.26 -14.76
C ILE A 186 -3.60 -10.68 -14.48
N ASP A 187 -4.06 -11.70 -15.20
CA ASP A 187 -5.42 -12.23 -15.09
C ASP A 187 -5.57 -13.00 -13.78
N MET A 188 -6.49 -12.56 -12.91
CA MET A 188 -6.76 -13.22 -11.64
C MET A 188 -7.48 -14.55 -11.81
N TYR A 189 -8.15 -14.75 -12.95
CA TYR A 189 -8.75 -16.04 -13.28
C TYR A 189 -7.68 -17.13 -13.39
N ASP A 190 -6.59 -16.84 -14.11
CA ASP A 190 -5.52 -17.82 -14.34
C ASP A 190 -4.77 -18.20 -13.05
N LEU A 191 -4.83 -17.35 -12.03
CA LEU A 191 -4.16 -17.56 -10.74
C LEU A 191 -5.08 -18.17 -9.67
N TYR A 192 -6.36 -17.77 -9.64
CA TYR A 192 -7.27 -18.01 -8.51
C TYR A 192 -8.70 -18.35 -8.95
N SER A 193 -8.91 -18.98 -10.11
CA SER A 193 -10.26 -19.30 -10.60
C SER A 193 -11.09 -20.09 -9.61
N THR A 194 -10.48 -21.00 -8.86
CA THR A 194 -11.18 -21.87 -7.91
C THR A 194 -11.50 -21.12 -6.62
N GLU A 195 -10.51 -20.43 -6.06
CA GLU A 195 -10.64 -19.65 -4.83
C GLU A 195 -11.64 -18.51 -5.02
N LEU A 196 -11.54 -17.76 -6.11
CA LEU A 196 -12.43 -16.64 -6.40
C LEU A 196 -13.84 -17.10 -6.83
N ALA A 197 -14.07 -18.35 -7.23
CA ALA A 197 -15.42 -18.87 -7.50
C ALA A 197 -16.21 -19.17 -6.21
N ALA A 198 -16.21 -18.24 -5.27
CA ALA A 198 -16.90 -18.34 -3.98
C ALA A 198 -17.67 -17.05 -3.68
N VAL A 199 -18.91 -17.20 -3.22
CA VAL A 199 -19.81 -16.10 -2.85
C VAL A 199 -19.14 -15.13 -1.88
N GLY A 200 -18.47 -15.66 -0.85
CA GLY A 200 -17.84 -14.86 0.20
C GLY A 200 -16.68 -13.98 -0.26
N ASN A 201 -16.18 -14.13 -1.49
CA ASN A 201 -15.06 -13.35 -2.02
C ASN A 201 -15.49 -12.08 -2.77
N PHE A 202 -16.80 -11.87 -2.92
CA PHE A 202 -17.38 -10.70 -3.56
C PHE A 202 -18.37 -10.01 -2.64
N VAL A 203 -18.48 -8.70 -2.81
CA VAL A 203 -19.51 -7.88 -2.19
C VAL A 203 -20.16 -7.08 -3.30
N VAL A 204 -21.49 -7.14 -3.37
CA VAL A 204 -22.28 -6.33 -4.29
C VAL A 204 -23.16 -5.42 -3.46
N THR A 205 -23.17 -4.13 -3.82
CA THR A 205 -24.03 -3.15 -3.16
C THR A 205 -24.87 -2.37 -4.17
N GLU A 206 -26.05 -1.95 -3.73
CA GLU A 206 -26.94 -1.06 -4.46
C GLU A 206 -27.37 0.08 -3.51
N ALA A 207 -27.18 1.34 -3.92
CA ALA A 207 -27.46 2.50 -3.07
C ALA A 207 -26.85 2.44 -1.65
N GLY A 208 -25.71 1.75 -1.50
CA GLY A 208 -25.02 1.55 -0.21
C GLY A 208 -25.55 0.40 0.64
N LYS A 209 -26.52 -0.38 0.16
CA LYS A 209 -27.03 -1.61 0.80
C LYS A 209 -26.39 -2.84 0.17
N ASN A 210 -26.10 -3.86 0.97
CA ASN A 210 -25.56 -5.11 0.47
C ASN A 210 -26.66 -5.89 -0.23
N ILE A 211 -26.36 -6.39 -1.43
CA ILE A 211 -27.23 -7.30 -2.17
C ILE A 211 -26.70 -8.71 -2.00
N THR A 212 -27.58 -9.63 -1.62
CA THR A 212 -27.23 -11.03 -1.44
C THR A 212 -26.78 -11.65 -2.76
N ILE A 213 -25.63 -12.32 -2.75
CA ILE A 213 -25.11 -13.08 -3.89
C ILE A 213 -25.50 -14.55 -3.69
N THR A 214 -26.19 -15.14 -4.67
CA THR A 214 -26.61 -16.55 -4.62
C THR A 214 -25.53 -17.50 -5.11
N SER A 215 -24.75 -17.09 -6.11
CA SER A 215 -23.66 -17.91 -6.65
C SER A 215 -22.59 -17.07 -7.32
N VAL A 216 -21.37 -17.61 -7.34
CA VAL A 216 -20.26 -17.12 -8.14
C VAL A 216 -19.67 -18.31 -8.88
N ALA A 217 -19.58 -18.22 -10.20
CA ALA A 217 -19.05 -19.29 -11.04
C ALA A 217 -17.93 -18.77 -11.95
N ALA A 218 -16.82 -19.50 -12.00
CA ALA A 218 -15.75 -19.27 -12.95
C ALA A 218 -16.20 -19.65 -14.37
N ASP A 219 -16.03 -18.75 -15.34
CA ASP A 219 -16.33 -18.97 -16.76
C ASP A 219 -15.01 -19.11 -17.55
N PRO A 220 -14.59 -20.35 -17.90
CA PRO A 220 -13.31 -20.60 -18.58
C PRO A 220 -13.25 -20.05 -20.00
N ASN A 221 -14.39 -19.86 -20.66
CA ASN A 221 -14.41 -19.38 -22.04
C ASN A 221 -14.02 -17.90 -22.13
N SER A 222 -14.44 -17.12 -21.14
CA SER A 222 -14.18 -15.68 -21.07
C SER A 222 -13.10 -15.30 -20.06
N LYS A 223 -12.58 -16.28 -19.29
CA LYS A 223 -11.70 -16.06 -18.14
C LYS A 223 -12.29 -15.00 -17.20
N SER A 224 -13.55 -15.21 -16.82
CA SER A 224 -14.32 -14.25 -16.03
C SER A 224 -15.09 -14.95 -14.91
N PHE A 225 -15.74 -14.17 -14.05
CA PHE A 225 -16.59 -14.66 -12.97
C PHE A 225 -18.01 -14.19 -13.20
N THR A 226 -18.94 -15.14 -13.17
CA THR A 226 -20.38 -14.89 -13.25
C THR A 226 -20.93 -14.82 -11.83
N ILE A 227 -21.37 -13.64 -11.41
CA ILE A 227 -21.98 -13.37 -10.11
C ILE A 227 -23.48 -13.30 -10.30
N THR A 228 -24.22 -14.15 -9.58
CA THR A 228 -25.68 -14.17 -9.60
C THR A 228 -26.20 -13.57 -8.30
N LEU A 229 -26.99 -12.51 -8.40
CA LEU A 229 -27.62 -11.83 -7.26
C LEU A 229 -28.96 -12.50 -6.91
N ASP A 230 -29.36 -12.40 -5.65
CA ASP A 230 -30.69 -12.79 -5.20
C ASP A 230 -31.70 -11.74 -5.65
N ALA A 231 -32.51 -12.09 -6.67
CA ALA A 231 -33.54 -11.19 -7.18
C ALA A 231 -34.74 -11.03 -6.23
N THR A 232 -34.79 -11.80 -5.15
CA THR A 232 -35.81 -11.70 -4.09
C THR A 232 -35.36 -10.85 -2.91
N ASP A 233 -34.09 -10.41 -2.89
CA ASP A 233 -33.57 -9.49 -1.90
C ASP A 233 -34.38 -8.18 -1.93
N PRO A 234 -34.90 -7.69 -0.79
CA PRO A 234 -35.73 -6.49 -0.76
C PRO A 234 -35.00 -5.22 -1.21
N ASP A 235 -33.66 -5.21 -1.14
CA ASP A 235 -32.84 -4.09 -1.58
C ASP A 235 -32.46 -4.20 -3.08
N TYR A 236 -32.74 -5.32 -3.76
CA TYR A 236 -32.43 -5.52 -5.17
C TYR A 236 -33.40 -4.78 -6.09
N SER A 237 -32.85 -4.02 -7.05
CA SER A 237 -33.62 -3.49 -8.17
C SER A 237 -33.14 -4.00 -9.52
N VAL A 238 -34.08 -4.20 -10.44
CA VAL A 238 -33.81 -4.73 -11.79
C VAL A 238 -32.94 -3.80 -12.64
N ALA A 239 -32.99 -2.49 -12.37
CA ALA A 239 -32.38 -1.45 -13.21
C ALA A 239 -31.36 -0.57 -12.47
N GLY A 240 -31.12 -0.80 -11.17
CA GLY A 240 -30.26 0.07 -10.39
C GLY A 240 -28.78 -0.18 -10.63
N PRO A 241 -27.92 0.82 -10.41
CA PRO A 241 -26.48 0.65 -10.52
C PRO A 241 -25.94 -0.18 -9.35
N PHE A 242 -25.25 -1.27 -9.66
CA PHE A 242 -24.57 -2.09 -8.66
C PHE A 242 -23.11 -1.68 -8.53
N ILE A 243 -22.57 -1.73 -7.33
CA ILE A 243 -21.14 -1.63 -7.08
C ILE A 243 -20.63 -3.02 -6.70
N VAL A 244 -19.76 -3.58 -7.52
CA VAL A 244 -19.09 -4.87 -7.27
C VAL A 244 -17.71 -4.59 -6.71
N SER A 245 -17.37 -5.15 -5.56
CA SER A 245 -16.02 -5.20 -5.02
C SER A 245 -15.65 -6.62 -4.63
N THR A 246 -14.37 -6.85 -4.36
CA THR A 246 -13.99 -8.07 -3.63
C THR A 246 -14.36 -7.92 -2.15
N ALA A 247 -14.32 -9.03 -1.44
CA ALA A 247 -14.37 -9.04 0.02
C ALA A 247 -13.13 -8.35 0.64
N PRO A 248 -13.16 -8.04 1.95
CA PRO A 248 -12.01 -7.54 2.68
C PRO A 248 -10.79 -8.47 2.56
N VAL A 249 -9.60 -7.91 2.79
CA VAL A 249 -8.31 -8.60 2.64
C VAL A 249 -8.22 -9.82 3.55
N SER A 250 -8.76 -9.74 4.76
CA SER A 250 -8.82 -10.86 5.71
C SER A 250 -9.61 -12.05 5.16
N VAL A 251 -10.75 -11.79 4.50
CA VAL A 251 -11.60 -12.81 3.88
C VAL A 251 -10.91 -13.43 2.67
N LEU A 252 -10.34 -12.60 1.79
CA LEU A 252 -9.58 -13.07 0.63
C LEU A 252 -8.39 -13.94 1.04
N THR A 253 -7.66 -13.52 2.08
CA THR A 253 -6.52 -14.27 2.63
C THR A 253 -6.97 -15.62 3.18
N ALA A 254 -8.09 -15.66 3.91
CA ALA A 254 -8.67 -16.91 4.42
C ALA A 254 -9.14 -17.84 3.28
N ALA A 255 -9.53 -17.28 2.13
CA ALA A 255 -9.87 -18.01 0.92
C ALA A 255 -8.66 -18.41 0.05
N GLY A 256 -7.42 -18.11 0.48
CA GLY A 256 -6.19 -18.44 -0.26
C GLY A 256 -5.73 -17.37 -1.27
N VAL A 257 -6.48 -16.28 -1.44
CA VAL A 257 -6.14 -15.14 -2.31
C VAL A 257 -5.29 -14.15 -1.51
N VAL A 258 -4.02 -14.49 -1.31
CA VAL A 258 -3.09 -13.74 -0.47
C VAL A 258 -2.40 -12.62 -1.25
N GLY A 259 -2.29 -11.42 -0.66
CA GLY A 259 -1.50 -10.32 -1.22
C GLY A 259 -2.28 -9.37 -2.12
N TYR A 260 -3.62 -9.48 -2.15
CA TYR A 260 -4.47 -8.69 -3.04
C TYR A 260 -5.58 -7.94 -2.30
N GLU A 261 -6.02 -6.83 -2.89
CA GLU A 261 -7.21 -6.10 -2.45
C GLU A 261 -8.04 -5.62 -3.64
N GLY A 262 -9.37 -5.67 -3.56
CA GLY A 262 -10.24 -5.23 -4.66
C GLY A 262 -10.51 -3.75 -4.68
N LYS A 263 -10.57 -3.21 -5.90
CA LYS A 263 -11.19 -1.91 -6.16
C LYS A 263 -12.62 -2.07 -6.64
N PRO A 264 -13.55 -1.24 -6.13
CA PRO A 264 -14.94 -1.32 -6.56
C PRO A 264 -15.08 -0.94 -8.04
N LEU A 265 -15.97 -1.65 -8.73
CA LEU A 265 -16.47 -1.37 -10.07
C LEU A 265 -17.94 -0.97 -9.96
N THR A 266 -18.33 0.13 -10.59
CA THR A 266 -19.75 0.45 -10.82
C THR A 266 -20.22 -0.23 -12.11
N VAL A 267 -21.29 -1.00 -11.99
CA VAL A 267 -21.98 -1.71 -13.07
C VAL A 267 -23.36 -1.09 -13.23
N ALA A 268 -23.66 -0.59 -14.42
CA ALA A 268 -24.98 -0.05 -14.77
C ALA A 268 -25.81 -1.10 -15.52
#